data_AF-B1KQA2-F1
#
_entry.id   AF-B1KQA2-F1
#
_cell.length_a   1.000
_cell.length_b   1.000
_cell.length_c   1.000
_cell.angle_alpha   90.00
_cell.angle_beta   90.00
_cell.angle_gamma   90.00
#
_symmetry.space_group_name_H-M   'P 1'
#
loop_
_entity.id
_entity.type
_entity.pdbx_description
1 polymer ?
#
loop_
_entity_poly.entity_id
_entity_poly.type
_entity_poly.pdbx_seq_one_letter_code
_entity_poly.pdbx_strand_id
1 'polypeptide(L)'
;MNQTYNITLTGELIGEIERSDAIAVFAKLFKLPLDKAHDFFHKAPLVVKKSVDGDTANKIQQILEKSGLHCEINPVEVVETEQSTQVGVMNESAVEAQDEQSAQEREEMLDSESQTTTDPEQPSASFKGLKFEMAGQPDYGFVTVHVPAGEMLKVEASAMATMDTNMQMKTKMRGGLGRMVTGENIFVNEFTAANMEGEVGIAPGAPGDLCHQYLDNETIYLQNSAFVACSSGIEVESKWQGLVKGFFSGESLFLIRAQGKGDLWFNSYGAIIEIDVNDDYVVDTGNIVGFTDGLEYQITKVGGYKSFFFSGEGLVCRFSGKGKVWIQTRSSAAFVGWAHWFRPVKSKG
;
A
#
# COMPACT_ATOMS: atom_id res chain seq x y z
N MET A 1 -4.65 -28.54 -0.76
CA MET A 1 -3.75 -27.49 -0.23
C MET A 1 -2.44 -27.53 -1.01
N ASN A 2 -1.93 -26.41 -1.51
CA ASN A 2 -0.53 -26.39 -1.95
C ASN A 2 0.31 -26.34 -0.68
N GLN A 3 1.15 -27.36 -0.48
CA GLN A 3 2.10 -27.40 0.62
C GLN A 3 2.97 -26.14 0.56
N THR A 4 2.95 -25.35 1.63
CA THR A 4 3.87 -24.23 1.80
C THR A 4 5.05 -24.66 2.65
N TYR A 5 6.19 -24.03 2.43
CA TYR A 5 7.44 -24.39 3.07
C TYR A 5 8.10 -23.18 3.74
N ASN A 6 8.78 -23.45 4.84
CA ASN A 6 9.72 -22.55 5.48
C ASN A 6 11.12 -22.90 5.00
N ILE A 7 11.90 -21.90 4.58
CA ILE A 7 13.30 -22.06 4.23
C ILE A 7 14.14 -21.71 5.45
N THR A 8 14.90 -22.67 5.94
CA THR A 8 15.72 -22.56 7.13
C THR A 8 17.18 -22.63 6.72
N LEU A 9 17.96 -21.59 7.00
CA LEU A 9 19.41 -21.68 6.83
C LEU A 9 20.00 -22.36 8.07
N THR A 10 20.79 -23.40 7.86
CA THR A 10 21.32 -24.24 8.93
C THR A 10 22.57 -23.65 9.58
N GLY A 11 23.26 -22.74 8.88
CA GLY A 11 24.56 -22.19 9.28
C GLY A 11 25.75 -23.01 8.81
N GLU A 12 25.50 -24.14 8.16
CA GLU A 12 26.53 -24.96 7.51
C GLU A 12 26.85 -24.42 6.12
N LEU A 13 28.09 -24.66 5.67
CA LEU A 13 28.58 -24.25 4.37
C LEU A 13 28.68 -25.45 3.45
N ILE A 14 28.36 -25.23 2.17
CA ILE A 14 28.47 -26.23 1.11
C ILE A 14 29.76 -25.96 0.33
N GLY A 15 30.62 -26.98 0.24
CA GLY A 15 31.91 -26.90 -0.47
C GLY A 15 33.02 -26.25 0.36
N GLU A 16 34.14 -25.93 -0.29
CA GLU A 16 35.34 -25.34 0.34
C GLU A 16 35.29 -23.80 0.34
N ILE A 17 34.16 -23.21 0.73
CA ILE A 17 34.01 -21.75 0.84
C ILE A 17 34.41 -21.31 2.25
N GLU A 18 35.29 -20.31 2.36
CA GLU A 18 35.63 -19.74 3.66
C GLU A 18 34.42 -19.02 4.28
N ARG A 19 34.29 -19.12 5.59
CA ARG A 19 33.15 -18.55 6.32
C ARG A 19 33.02 -17.04 6.16
N SER A 20 34.13 -16.33 6.05
CA SER A 20 34.20 -14.89 5.73
C SER A 20 33.55 -14.57 4.39
N ASP A 21 33.84 -15.37 3.36
CA ASP A 21 33.30 -15.20 2.01
C ASP A 21 31.82 -15.56 1.98
N ALA A 22 31.41 -16.63 2.67
CA ALA A 22 30.00 -16.99 2.82
C ALA A 22 29.19 -15.88 3.52
N ILE A 23 29.75 -15.24 4.55
CA ILE A 23 29.14 -14.09 5.23
C ILE A 23 29.02 -12.89 4.28
N ALA A 24 30.05 -12.61 3.48
CA ALA A 24 30.02 -11.50 2.52
C ALA A 24 29.00 -11.75 1.40
N VAL A 25 28.91 -12.99 0.89
CA VAL A 25 27.91 -13.39 -0.10
C VAL A 25 26.50 -13.32 0.49
N PHE A 26 26.30 -13.79 1.72
CA PHE A 26 25.04 -13.67 2.44
C PHE A 26 24.64 -12.20 2.66
N ALA A 27 25.57 -11.38 3.15
CA ALA A 27 25.37 -9.94 3.33
C ALA A 27 24.96 -9.26 2.03
N LYS A 28 25.60 -9.63 0.90
CA LYS A 28 25.27 -9.10 -0.42
C LYS A 28 23.92 -9.57 -0.94
N LEU A 29 23.58 -10.85 -0.76
CA LEU A 29 22.34 -11.46 -1.23
C LEU A 29 21.12 -10.87 -0.50
N PHE A 30 21.24 -10.66 0.81
CA PHE A 30 20.18 -10.11 1.66
C PHE A 30 20.32 -8.61 1.94
N LYS A 31 21.33 -7.95 1.35
CA LYS A 31 21.63 -6.51 1.54
C LYS A 31 21.75 -6.11 3.02
N LEU A 32 22.34 -6.98 3.82
CA LEU A 32 22.58 -6.76 5.25
C LEU A 32 23.96 -6.14 5.48
N PRO A 33 24.10 -5.26 6.49
CA PRO A 33 25.41 -4.89 7.03
C PRO A 33 26.23 -6.14 7.42
N LEU A 34 27.55 -6.10 7.20
CA LEU A 34 28.45 -7.24 7.44
C LEU A 34 28.43 -7.75 8.89
N ASP A 35 28.29 -6.85 9.84
CA ASP A 35 28.12 -7.13 11.28
C ASP A 35 26.82 -7.92 11.55
N LYS A 36 25.70 -7.53 10.94
CA LYS A 36 24.43 -8.27 11.07
C LYS A 36 24.46 -9.61 10.36
N ALA A 37 25.16 -9.69 9.23
CA ALA A 37 25.40 -10.94 8.53
C ALA A 37 26.28 -11.89 9.36
N HIS A 38 27.22 -11.38 10.14
CA HIS A 38 28.03 -12.18 11.04
C HIS A 38 27.19 -12.78 12.19
N ASP A 39 26.36 -11.95 12.83
CA ASP A 39 25.44 -12.37 13.90
C ASP A 39 24.46 -13.47 13.45
N PHE A 40 24.12 -13.49 12.16
CA PHE A 40 23.25 -14.49 11.57
C PHE A 40 23.82 -15.91 11.71
N PHE A 41 25.10 -16.12 11.35
CA PHE A 41 25.73 -17.44 11.41
C PHE A 41 25.98 -17.93 12.85
N HIS A 42 25.86 -17.06 13.85
CA HIS A 42 25.89 -17.45 15.26
C HIS A 42 24.52 -17.92 15.79
N LYS A 43 23.43 -17.51 15.14
CA LYS A 43 22.04 -17.79 15.57
C LYS A 43 21.35 -18.86 14.75
N ALA A 44 22.06 -19.51 13.83
CA ALA A 44 21.54 -20.59 13.02
C ALA A 44 21.26 -21.85 13.88
N PRO A 45 20.22 -22.66 13.55
CA PRO A 45 19.37 -22.55 12.36
C PRO A 45 18.30 -21.44 12.47
N LEU A 46 18.09 -20.70 11.37
CA LEU A 46 17.11 -19.59 11.32
C LEU A 46 16.24 -19.67 10.06
N VAL A 47 14.93 -19.46 10.24
CA VAL A 47 13.99 -19.36 9.12
C VAL A 47 14.15 -18.02 8.42
N VAL A 48 14.61 -18.04 7.17
CA VAL A 48 14.84 -16.84 6.35
C VAL A 48 13.65 -16.45 5.49
N LYS A 49 12.77 -17.41 5.19
CA LYS A 49 11.53 -17.16 4.47
C LYS A 49 10.46 -18.14 4.90
N LYS A 50 9.26 -17.65 5.16
CA LYS A 50 8.11 -18.45 5.61
C LYS A 50 7.06 -18.57 4.53
N SER A 51 6.30 -19.66 4.58
CA SER A 51 5.06 -19.85 3.83
C SER A 51 5.19 -19.60 2.32
N VAL A 52 6.29 -20.05 1.71
CA VAL A 52 6.49 -19.96 0.24
C VAL A 52 5.97 -21.22 -0.44
N ASP A 53 5.54 -21.08 -1.69
CA ASP A 53 5.21 -22.22 -2.54
C ASP A 53 6.47 -23.04 -2.90
N GLY A 54 6.28 -24.29 -3.33
CA GLY A 54 7.39 -25.20 -3.62
C GLY A 54 8.32 -24.73 -4.74
N ASP A 55 7.81 -24.08 -5.79
CA ASP A 55 8.64 -23.62 -6.90
C ASP A 55 9.53 -22.45 -6.46
N THR A 56 8.98 -21.54 -5.67
CA THR A 56 9.72 -20.46 -5.04
C THR A 56 10.74 -20.98 -4.03
N ALA A 57 10.36 -21.99 -3.21
CA ALA A 57 11.26 -22.61 -2.24
C ALA A 57 12.48 -23.24 -2.92
N ASN A 58 12.26 -24.02 -4.00
CA ASN A 58 13.31 -24.64 -4.78
C ASN A 58 14.25 -23.61 -5.44
N LYS A 59 13.70 -22.52 -5.99
CA LYS A 59 14.51 -21.44 -6.59
C LYS A 59 15.40 -20.77 -5.56
N ILE A 60 14.86 -20.47 -4.37
CA ILE A 60 15.62 -19.83 -3.30
C ILE A 60 16.70 -20.79 -2.77
N GLN A 61 16.39 -22.08 -2.58
CA GLN A 61 17.37 -23.09 -2.21
C GLN A 61 18.52 -23.16 -3.22
N GLN A 62 18.23 -23.25 -4.52
CA GLN A 62 19.28 -23.28 -5.54
C GLN A 62 20.19 -22.06 -5.52
N ILE A 63 19.65 -20.87 -5.24
CA ILE A 63 20.45 -19.65 -5.14
C ILE A 63 21.35 -19.69 -3.91
N LEU A 64 20.82 -20.12 -2.77
CA LEU A 64 21.57 -20.21 -1.51
C LEU A 64 22.66 -21.28 -1.57
N GLU A 65 22.36 -22.47 -2.09
CA GLU A 65 23.31 -23.57 -2.21
C GLU A 65 24.41 -23.26 -3.23
N LYS A 66 24.08 -22.64 -4.38
CA LYS A 66 25.09 -22.12 -5.33
C LYS A 66 25.98 -21.04 -4.74
N SER A 67 25.50 -20.37 -3.69
CA SER A 67 26.22 -19.36 -2.94
C SER A 67 27.01 -19.94 -1.76
N GLY A 68 27.05 -21.28 -1.62
CA GLY A 68 27.79 -21.97 -0.56
C GLY A 68 27.05 -22.09 0.77
N LEU A 69 25.77 -21.74 0.82
CA LEU A 69 24.98 -21.71 2.07
C LEU A 69 24.04 -22.92 2.11
N HIS A 70 24.13 -23.73 3.16
CA HIS A 70 23.22 -24.86 3.33
C HIS A 70 21.87 -24.39 3.89
N CYS A 71 20.79 -24.84 3.25
CA CYS A 71 19.42 -24.57 3.69
C CYS A 71 18.53 -25.80 3.60
N GLU A 72 17.55 -25.85 4.49
CA GLU A 72 16.52 -26.89 4.56
C GLU A 72 15.15 -26.29 4.19
N ILE A 73 14.37 -27.06 3.44
CA ILE A 73 12.99 -26.74 3.09
C ILE A 73 12.06 -27.56 3.99
N ASN A 74 11.43 -26.90 4.97
CA ASN A 74 10.60 -27.54 5.96
C ASN A 74 9.11 -27.31 5.66
N PRO A 75 8.27 -28.35 5.52
CA PRO A 75 6.84 -28.18 5.30
C PRO A 75 6.19 -27.49 6.50
N VAL A 76 5.28 -26.55 6.25
CA VAL A 76 4.45 -25.95 7.30
C VAL A 76 3.33 -26.94 7.63
N GLU A 77 3.30 -27.45 8.87
CA GLU A 77 2.22 -28.31 9.35
C GLU A 77 0.92 -27.51 9.51
N VAL A 78 -0.16 -28.02 8.94
CA VAL A 78 -1.50 -27.43 9.05
C VAL A 78 -2.17 -28.02 10.29
N VAL A 79 -2.37 -27.21 11.33
CA VAL A 79 -3.13 -27.63 12.52
C VAL A 79 -4.61 -27.51 12.17
N GLU A 80 -5.27 -28.63 11.87
CA GLU A 80 -6.72 -28.69 11.75
C GLU A 80 -7.34 -28.51 13.14
N THR A 81 -8.12 -27.44 13.33
CA THR A 81 -8.95 -27.28 14.52
C THR A 81 -10.39 -27.57 14.11
N GLU A 82 -10.92 -28.71 14.52
CA GLU A 82 -12.34 -29.05 14.35
C GLU A 82 -13.19 -28.10 15.21
N GLN A 83 -14.12 -27.35 14.59
CA GLN A 83 -15.22 -26.71 15.29
C GLN A 83 -16.55 -27.27 14.79
N SER A 84 -17.27 -27.92 15.70
CA SER A 84 -18.64 -28.35 15.52
C SER A 84 -19.59 -27.15 15.60
N THR A 85 -20.43 -27.03 14.59
CA THR A 85 -21.48 -26.01 14.47
C THR A 85 -22.74 -26.49 15.17
N GLN A 86 -23.27 -25.73 16.13
CA GLN A 86 -24.68 -25.81 16.51
C GLN A 86 -25.37 -24.51 16.07
N VAL A 87 -26.21 -24.64 15.05
CA VAL A 87 -27.13 -23.61 14.56
C VAL A 87 -28.37 -23.65 15.44
N GLY A 88 -28.61 -22.58 16.20
CA GLY A 88 -29.87 -22.35 16.90
C GLY A 88 -30.84 -21.59 16.00
N VAL A 89 -31.88 -22.28 15.54
CA VAL A 89 -33.06 -21.70 14.88
C VAL A 89 -33.90 -20.99 15.95
N MET A 90 -34.27 -19.73 15.74
CA MET A 90 -35.32 -19.07 16.53
C MET A 90 -36.41 -18.51 15.62
N ASN A 91 -37.64 -18.86 16.01
CA ASN A 91 -38.93 -18.69 15.35
C ASN A 91 -39.30 -17.24 15.02
N GLU A 92 -39.89 -17.09 13.83
CA GLU A 92 -40.90 -16.07 13.56
C GLU A 92 -42.26 -16.55 14.07
N SER A 93 -42.99 -15.69 14.79
CA SER A 93 -44.43 -15.82 15.00
C SER A 93 -45.04 -14.45 15.26
N ALA A 94 -45.74 -13.96 14.23
CA ALA A 94 -47.04 -13.29 14.22
C ALA A 94 -47.34 -12.13 15.19
N VAL A 95 -47.57 -10.94 14.62
CA VAL A 95 -48.76 -10.11 14.95
C VAL A 95 -49.27 -9.43 13.67
N GLU A 96 -50.47 -9.83 13.23
CA GLU A 96 -51.37 -9.14 12.28
C GLU A 96 -51.99 -7.90 12.96
N ALA A 97 -51.95 -6.70 12.36
CA ALA A 97 -52.89 -6.08 11.42
C ALA A 97 -54.01 -5.24 12.06
N GLN A 98 -54.13 -3.99 11.60
CA GLN A 98 -55.31 -3.12 11.42
C GLN A 98 -54.80 -1.84 10.70
N ASP A 99 -55.01 -1.67 9.39
CA ASP A 99 -56.12 -0.93 8.73
C ASP A 99 -56.24 0.54 9.20
N GLU A 100 -56.42 1.58 8.39
CA GLU A 100 -56.69 1.79 6.96
C GLU A 100 -56.64 3.32 6.70
N GLN A 101 -56.55 3.75 5.43
CA GLN A 101 -56.85 5.11 4.89
C GLN A 101 -55.79 6.22 5.16
N SER A 102 -55.32 7.01 4.20
CA SER A 102 -55.88 7.46 2.92
C SER A 102 -54.75 7.91 1.98
N ALA A 103 -54.88 7.56 0.71
CA ALA A 103 -54.15 8.18 -0.39
C ALA A 103 -55.15 9.08 -1.11
N GLN A 104 -54.80 10.34 -1.36
CA GLN A 104 -55.11 11.12 -2.55
C GLN A 104 -54.85 12.60 -2.28
N GLU A 105 -53.98 13.18 -3.12
CA GLU A 105 -53.77 14.58 -3.51
C GLU A 105 -52.28 14.95 -3.43
N ARG A 106 -51.58 15.43 -4.45
CA ARG A 106 -51.83 15.71 -5.87
C ARG A 106 -50.43 15.83 -6.49
N GLU A 107 -50.17 15.15 -7.60
CA GLU A 107 -49.19 15.62 -8.58
C GLU A 107 -49.87 16.77 -9.34
N GLU A 108 -49.27 17.96 -9.34
CA GLU A 108 -49.41 18.93 -10.43
C GLU A 108 -48.36 20.04 -10.28
N MET A 109 -47.86 20.48 -11.45
CA MET A 109 -46.99 21.63 -11.73
C MET A 109 -45.46 21.46 -11.65
N LEU A 110 -44.94 21.00 -12.80
CA LEU A 110 -43.77 21.60 -13.45
C LEU A 110 -44.02 23.09 -13.82
N ASP A 111 -42.92 23.82 -13.98
CA ASP A 111 -42.71 25.18 -14.52
C ASP A 111 -42.96 26.40 -13.61
N SER A 112 -41.87 26.99 -13.12
CA SER A 112 -41.55 28.40 -13.40
C SER A 112 -40.09 28.76 -13.05
N GLU A 113 -39.36 29.09 -14.12
CA GLU A 113 -38.40 30.19 -14.29
C GLU A 113 -37.18 30.40 -13.36
N SER A 114 -36.05 30.54 -14.07
CA SER A 114 -34.79 31.13 -13.67
C SER A 114 -34.90 32.38 -12.80
N GLN A 115 -34.13 32.43 -11.72
CA GLN A 115 -33.50 33.68 -11.28
C GLN A 115 -32.11 33.40 -10.70
N THR A 116 -31.14 33.96 -11.41
CA THR A 116 -29.73 34.08 -11.09
C THR A 116 -29.57 34.93 -9.84
N THR A 117 -29.16 34.33 -8.72
CA THR A 117 -28.64 35.08 -7.58
C THR A 117 -27.12 34.98 -7.60
N THR A 118 -26.49 36.03 -8.12
CA THR A 118 -25.06 36.29 -8.02
C THR A 118 -24.69 36.51 -6.56
N ASP A 119 -24.02 35.54 -5.94
CA ASP A 119 -23.31 35.78 -4.69
C ASP A 119 -22.09 36.69 -4.94
N PRO A 120 -21.79 37.63 -4.03
CA PRO A 120 -20.70 38.58 -4.22
C PRO A 120 -19.35 37.86 -4.18
N GLU A 121 -18.60 38.09 -5.26
CA GLU A 121 -17.22 37.69 -5.53
C GLU A 121 -16.31 37.92 -4.30
N GLN A 122 -16.10 36.86 -3.52
CA GLN A 122 -14.99 36.77 -2.58
C GLN A 122 -13.69 36.84 -3.40
N PRO A 123 -12.67 37.61 -2.99
CA PRO A 123 -11.40 37.66 -3.72
C PRO A 123 -10.83 36.25 -3.79
N SER A 124 -10.81 35.67 -4.99
CA SER A 124 -10.37 34.30 -5.21
C SER A 124 -8.96 34.14 -4.65
N ALA A 125 -8.80 33.32 -3.62
CA ALA A 125 -7.49 32.83 -3.20
C ALA A 125 -6.81 32.30 -4.46
N SER A 126 -5.63 32.82 -4.81
CA SER A 126 -4.94 32.37 -6.02
C SER A 126 -4.71 30.87 -5.90
N PHE A 127 -5.34 30.10 -6.79
CA PHE A 127 -5.17 28.66 -6.84
C PHE A 127 -3.66 28.33 -6.90
N LYS A 128 -3.18 27.54 -5.94
CA LYS A 128 -1.79 27.07 -5.90
C LYS A 128 -1.72 25.69 -6.55
N GLY A 129 -0.78 25.49 -7.47
CA GLY A 129 -0.53 24.19 -8.10
C GLY A 129 -1.02 24.07 -9.54
N LEU A 130 -1.00 22.84 -10.04
CA LEU A 130 -1.50 22.45 -11.37
C LEU A 130 -3.02 22.40 -11.38
N LYS A 131 -3.66 22.74 -12.51
CA LYS A 131 -5.10 22.54 -12.66
C LYS A 131 -5.39 21.05 -12.78
N PHE A 132 -6.42 20.56 -12.10
CA PHE A 132 -6.85 19.17 -12.19
C PHE A 132 -8.33 19.01 -11.89
N GLU A 133 -8.87 17.88 -12.32
CA GLU A 133 -10.25 17.45 -12.06
C GLU A 133 -10.24 16.02 -11.53
N MET A 134 -11.04 15.76 -10.49
CA MET A 134 -11.19 14.41 -9.91
C MET A 134 -12.61 13.90 -10.18
N ALA A 135 -12.71 12.63 -10.57
CA ALA A 135 -13.96 11.96 -10.90
C ALA A 135 -13.97 10.54 -10.32
N GLY A 136 -15.15 9.91 -10.25
CA GLY A 136 -15.30 8.51 -9.83
C GLY A 136 -15.08 8.24 -8.33
N GLN A 137 -14.81 9.27 -7.53
CA GLN A 137 -14.69 9.15 -6.08
C GLN A 137 -16.04 8.87 -5.40
N PRO A 138 -16.04 8.16 -4.26
CA PRO A 138 -14.89 7.53 -3.60
C PRO A 138 -14.58 6.11 -4.11
N ASP A 139 -15.35 5.60 -5.08
CA ASP A 139 -15.35 4.17 -5.43
C ASP A 139 -14.16 3.78 -6.32
N TYR A 140 -13.89 4.57 -7.36
CA TYR A 140 -12.85 4.36 -8.36
C TYR A 140 -12.31 5.71 -8.84
N GLY A 141 -11.53 6.36 -7.99
CA GLY A 141 -10.98 7.68 -8.25
C GLY A 141 -10.20 7.75 -9.56
N PHE A 142 -10.42 8.83 -10.31
CA PHE A 142 -9.71 9.20 -11.53
C PHE A 142 -9.30 10.66 -11.41
N VAL A 143 -8.07 11.01 -11.83
CA VAL A 143 -7.66 12.42 -11.91
C VAL A 143 -7.17 12.77 -13.29
N THR A 144 -7.70 13.87 -13.81
CA THR A 144 -7.22 14.54 -15.01
C THR A 144 -6.36 15.72 -14.60
N VAL A 145 -5.09 15.76 -15.00
CA VAL A 145 -4.16 16.85 -14.67
C VAL A 145 -3.77 17.60 -15.94
N HIS A 146 -3.89 18.93 -15.91
CA HIS A 146 -3.41 19.81 -16.96
C HIS A 146 -1.97 20.25 -16.65
N VAL A 147 -1.04 19.83 -17.50
CA VAL A 147 0.39 20.10 -17.36
C VAL A 147 0.79 21.25 -18.29
N PRO A 148 1.26 22.39 -17.76
CA PRO A 148 1.70 23.52 -18.58
C PRO A 148 2.84 23.16 -19.52
N ALA A 149 2.95 23.89 -20.64
CA ALA A 149 4.02 23.69 -21.62
C ALA A 149 5.41 23.75 -20.98
N GLY A 150 6.24 22.74 -21.23
CA GLY A 150 7.59 22.59 -20.67
C GLY A 150 7.63 22.04 -19.24
N GLU A 151 6.50 21.89 -18.56
CA GLU A 151 6.44 21.31 -17.23
C GLU A 151 6.31 19.78 -17.24
N MET A 152 6.53 19.18 -16.08
CA MET A 152 6.57 17.73 -15.90
C MET A 152 5.75 17.28 -14.70
N LEU A 153 4.98 16.21 -14.93
CA LEU A 153 4.26 15.45 -13.92
C LEU A 153 4.91 14.08 -13.75
N LYS A 154 5.14 13.67 -12.50
CA LYS A 154 5.60 12.33 -12.14
C LYS A 154 4.36 11.49 -11.82
N VAL A 155 4.23 10.31 -12.41
CA VAL A 155 3.08 9.43 -12.22
C VAL A 155 3.55 8.00 -11.96
N GLU A 156 2.86 7.29 -11.07
CA GLU A 156 3.05 5.86 -10.82
C GLU A 156 3.00 5.08 -12.14
N ALA A 157 3.90 4.12 -12.30
CA ALA A 157 3.88 3.25 -13.45
C ALA A 157 2.55 2.50 -13.55
N SER A 158 2.04 2.37 -14.77
CA SER A 158 0.76 1.71 -15.08
C SER A 158 -0.50 2.43 -14.60
N ALA A 159 -0.41 3.61 -13.96
CA ALA A 159 -1.58 4.38 -13.55
C ALA A 159 -2.09 5.35 -14.65
N MET A 160 -1.28 5.66 -15.67
CA MET A 160 -1.73 6.51 -16.78
C MET A 160 -2.80 5.78 -17.61
N ALA A 161 -3.96 6.42 -17.76
CA ALA A 161 -5.11 5.92 -18.51
C ALA A 161 -5.30 6.66 -19.84
N THR A 162 -5.13 7.99 -19.83
CA THR A 162 -5.22 8.85 -21.02
C THR A 162 -4.11 9.89 -21.00
N MET A 163 -3.69 10.36 -22.17
CA MET A 163 -2.85 11.55 -22.29
C MET A 163 -3.03 12.20 -23.66
N ASP A 164 -2.80 13.50 -23.74
CA ASP A 164 -2.72 14.19 -25.03
C ASP A 164 -1.49 13.76 -25.83
N THR A 165 -1.58 13.87 -27.16
CA THR A 165 -0.50 13.46 -28.08
C THR A 165 0.75 14.34 -28.02
N ASN A 166 0.68 15.53 -27.41
CA ASN A 166 1.82 16.42 -27.16
C ASN A 166 2.61 16.05 -25.88
N MET A 167 2.11 15.09 -25.09
CA MET A 167 2.77 14.62 -23.88
C MET A 167 3.91 13.65 -24.22
N GLN A 168 5.09 13.92 -23.68
CA GLN A 168 6.26 13.06 -23.82
C GLN A 168 6.48 12.26 -22.55
N MET A 169 6.48 10.93 -22.66
CA MET A 169 6.73 10.04 -21.53
C MET A 169 8.20 9.59 -21.50
N LYS A 170 8.82 9.68 -20.32
CA LYS A 170 10.11 9.09 -20.02
C LYS A 170 10.00 8.19 -18.80
N THR A 171 10.16 6.88 -18.99
CA THR A 171 10.21 5.93 -17.87
C THR A 171 11.57 6.02 -17.18
N LYS A 172 11.58 6.37 -15.89
CA LYS A 172 12.79 6.29 -15.06
C LYS A 172 12.73 5.01 -14.21
N MET A 173 13.43 3.98 -14.66
CA MET A 173 13.77 2.86 -13.78
C MET A 173 14.82 3.33 -12.77
N ARG A 174 14.40 3.74 -11.58
CA ARG A 174 15.32 3.92 -10.45
C ARG A 174 15.71 2.52 -9.92
N GLY A 175 16.77 1.90 -10.44
CA GLY A 175 17.40 0.70 -9.87
C GLY A 175 17.37 -0.56 -10.75
N GLY A 176 18.50 -1.28 -10.82
CA GLY A 176 18.71 -2.47 -11.67
C GLY A 176 18.11 -3.78 -11.14
N LEU A 177 18.49 -4.91 -11.77
CA LEU A 177 17.94 -6.27 -11.58
C LEU A 177 17.79 -6.73 -10.11
N GLY A 178 18.61 -6.24 -9.18
CA GLY A 178 18.54 -6.60 -7.76
C GLY A 178 17.32 -6.08 -6.99
N ARG A 179 16.43 -5.31 -7.62
CA ARG A 179 15.21 -4.73 -7.02
C ARG A 179 13.93 -5.55 -7.26
N MET A 180 13.97 -6.51 -8.18
CA MET A 180 12.87 -7.46 -8.42
C MET A 180 12.74 -8.48 -7.26
N VAL A 181 13.82 -8.64 -6.47
CA VAL A 181 13.91 -9.58 -5.35
C VAL A 181 13.34 -9.02 -4.05
N THR A 182 13.29 -7.68 -3.88
CA THR A 182 12.89 -7.05 -2.60
C THR A 182 11.43 -6.60 -2.55
N GLY A 183 10.69 -6.56 -3.66
CA GLY A 183 9.28 -6.14 -3.69
C GLY A 183 9.02 -4.63 -3.47
N GLU A 184 10.08 -3.85 -3.26
CA GLU A 184 10.07 -2.46 -2.79
C GLU A 184 10.34 -1.43 -3.92
N ASN A 185 9.48 -1.41 -4.94
CA ASN A 185 9.65 -0.50 -6.09
C ASN A 185 8.52 0.53 -6.16
N ILE A 186 8.87 1.82 -6.10
CA ILE A 186 8.10 2.81 -6.87
C ILE A 186 8.75 2.88 -8.24
N PHE A 187 7.98 2.55 -9.27
CA PHE A 187 8.30 2.90 -10.65
C PHE A 187 7.53 4.17 -10.98
N VAL A 188 8.24 5.20 -11.44
CA VAL A 188 7.66 6.50 -11.78
C VAL A 188 7.95 6.80 -13.25
N ASN A 189 6.91 7.16 -13.99
CA ASN A 189 7.00 7.74 -15.31
C ASN A 189 6.99 9.27 -15.20
N GLU A 190 7.84 9.93 -15.97
CA GLU A 190 7.82 11.38 -16.12
C GLU A 190 7.08 11.74 -17.40
N PHE A 191 6.03 12.54 -17.28
CA PHE A 191 5.24 13.05 -18.38
C PHE A 191 5.50 14.54 -18.53
N THR A 192 6.07 14.97 -19.66
CA THR A 192 6.39 16.36 -19.94
C THR A 192 5.52 16.88 -21.08
N ALA A 193 4.83 17.99 -20.87
CA ALA A 193 4.10 18.67 -21.93
C ALA A 193 5.09 19.41 -22.82
N ALA A 194 5.09 19.14 -24.13
CA ALA A 194 6.13 19.66 -25.02
C ALA A 194 6.00 21.18 -25.27
N ASN A 195 5.16 21.57 -26.22
CA ASN A 195 5.11 22.95 -26.75
C ASN A 195 3.83 23.70 -26.36
N MET A 196 2.87 23.02 -25.75
CA MET A 196 1.58 23.56 -25.30
C MET A 196 1.14 22.80 -24.05
N GLU A 197 0.13 23.31 -23.35
CA GLU A 197 -0.51 22.58 -22.25
C GLU A 197 -0.98 21.19 -22.75
N GLY A 198 -0.80 20.17 -21.93
CA GLY A 198 -1.23 18.81 -22.25
C GLY A 198 -1.91 18.16 -21.05
N GLU A 199 -2.83 17.26 -21.35
CA GLU A 199 -3.60 16.53 -20.36
C GLU A 199 -2.99 15.15 -20.06
N VAL A 200 -3.03 14.73 -18.79
CA VAL A 200 -2.77 13.35 -18.37
C VAL A 200 -3.91 12.89 -17.45
N GLY A 201 -4.65 11.87 -17.87
CA GLY A 201 -5.64 11.18 -17.06
C GLY A 201 -5.04 9.95 -16.37
N ILE A 202 -5.28 9.83 -15.06
CA ILE A 202 -4.63 8.87 -14.18
C ILE A 202 -5.71 8.07 -13.42
N ALA A 203 -5.66 6.76 -13.56
CA ALA A 203 -6.48 5.79 -12.85
C ALA A 203 -5.57 4.94 -11.95
N PRO A 204 -5.61 5.11 -10.61
CA PRO A 204 -4.82 4.29 -9.70
C PRO A 204 -5.16 2.79 -9.83
N GLY A 205 -4.16 1.93 -9.58
CA GLY A 205 -4.34 0.49 -9.75
C GLY A 205 -5.23 -0.17 -8.68
N ALA A 206 -5.33 0.41 -7.48
CA ALA A 206 -6.18 -0.12 -6.42
C ALA A 206 -7.62 0.43 -6.53
N PRO A 207 -8.66 -0.41 -6.40
CA PRO A 207 -10.05 0.04 -6.29
C PRO A 207 -10.25 0.92 -5.07
N GLY A 208 -10.47 2.21 -5.26
CA GLY A 208 -10.74 3.09 -4.14
C GLY A 208 -10.66 4.56 -4.48
N ASP A 209 -10.49 5.33 -3.42
CA ASP A 209 -10.56 6.78 -3.44
C ASP A 209 -9.20 7.42 -3.74
N LEU A 210 -9.23 8.69 -4.13
CA LEU A 210 -8.07 9.50 -4.48
C LEU A 210 -8.04 10.76 -3.59
N CYS A 211 -6.86 11.22 -3.21
CA CYS A 211 -6.69 12.46 -2.45
C CYS A 211 -5.63 13.33 -3.13
N HIS A 212 -5.83 14.64 -3.05
CA HIS A 212 -4.86 15.66 -3.45
C HIS A 212 -4.40 16.43 -2.22
N GLN A 213 -3.10 16.67 -2.14
CA GLN A 213 -2.51 17.61 -1.20
C GLN A 213 -1.51 18.51 -1.94
N TYR A 214 -1.65 19.82 -1.76
CA TYR A 214 -0.59 20.77 -2.11
C TYR A 214 0.40 20.88 -0.94
N LEU A 215 1.68 20.64 -1.20
CA LEU A 215 2.76 20.81 -0.21
C LEU A 215 3.47 22.15 -0.42
N ASP A 216 3.78 22.86 0.67
CA ASP A 216 4.58 24.08 0.65
C ASP A 216 5.80 23.94 1.57
N ASN A 217 6.72 23.05 1.19
CA ASN A 217 7.88 22.58 1.97
C ASN A 217 7.54 21.67 3.15
N GLU A 218 6.35 21.08 3.12
CA GLU A 218 5.91 20.05 4.06
C GLU A 218 6.42 18.67 3.63
N THR A 219 6.30 17.70 4.54
CA THR A 219 6.61 16.29 4.25
C THR A 219 5.41 15.42 4.57
N ILE A 220 5.08 14.53 3.63
CA ILE A 220 4.11 13.45 3.84
C ILE A 220 4.82 12.12 3.67
N TYR A 221 4.56 11.21 4.60
CA TYR A 221 4.92 9.81 4.49
C TYR A 221 3.74 9.04 3.92
N LEU A 222 3.95 8.27 2.87
CA LEU A 222 2.92 7.42 2.26
C LEU A 222 3.33 5.96 2.35
N GLN A 223 2.37 5.04 2.43
CA GLN A 223 2.63 3.69 1.95
C GLN A 223 3.00 3.77 0.47
N ASN A 224 3.98 2.98 0.04
CA ASN A 224 4.43 3.03 -1.36
C ASN A 224 3.31 2.73 -2.36
N SER A 225 2.37 1.86 -2.00
CA SER A 225 1.22 1.48 -2.81
C SER A 225 0.14 2.56 -2.88
N ALA A 226 0.26 3.63 -2.09
CA ALA A 226 -0.67 4.76 -2.12
C ALA A 226 -0.22 5.87 -3.09
N PHE A 227 1.04 5.89 -3.52
CA PHE A 227 1.54 6.97 -4.38
C PHE A 227 0.92 6.91 -5.78
N VAL A 228 0.34 8.02 -6.25
CA VAL A 228 -0.24 8.11 -7.59
C VAL A 228 0.54 9.06 -8.48
N ALA A 229 0.70 10.32 -8.08
CA ALA A 229 1.37 11.32 -8.90
C ALA A 229 1.92 12.47 -8.05
N CYS A 230 2.89 13.21 -8.58
CA CYS A 230 3.30 14.48 -8.02
C CYS A 230 3.90 15.42 -9.06
N SER A 231 3.82 16.72 -8.78
CA SER A 231 4.51 17.75 -9.54
C SER A 231 6.04 17.61 -9.44
N SER A 232 6.76 18.22 -10.39
CA SER A 232 8.22 18.13 -10.47
C SER A 232 8.96 18.60 -9.21
N GLY A 233 8.40 19.56 -8.47
CA GLY A 233 8.94 20.13 -7.22
C GLY A 233 8.81 19.25 -5.98
N ILE A 234 8.12 18.10 -6.09
CA ILE A 234 8.07 17.09 -5.03
C ILE A 234 9.12 16.01 -5.28
N GLU A 235 9.97 15.79 -4.28
CA GLU A 235 10.91 14.68 -4.24
C GLU A 235 10.28 13.48 -3.51
N VAL A 236 10.35 12.32 -4.15
CA VAL A 236 9.85 11.05 -3.62
C VAL A 236 11.02 10.09 -3.40
N GLU A 237 11.21 9.69 -2.16
CA GLU A 237 12.29 8.82 -1.73
C GLU A 237 11.78 7.61 -0.98
N SER A 238 12.32 6.44 -1.31
CA SER A 238 12.00 5.19 -0.60
C SER A 238 13.02 4.84 0.48
N LYS A 239 14.04 5.70 0.70
CA LYS A 239 15.09 5.51 1.69
C LYS A 239 15.49 6.87 2.26
N TRP A 240 15.16 7.10 3.53
CA TRP A 240 15.60 8.27 4.29
C TRP A 240 15.99 7.82 5.70
N GLN A 241 16.72 8.66 6.43
CA GLN A 241 17.27 8.31 7.75
C GLN A 241 16.20 7.92 8.79
N GLY A 242 14.95 8.35 8.62
CA GLY A 242 13.83 8.00 9.49
C GLY A 242 13.29 6.57 9.30
N LEU A 243 13.38 6.01 8.09
CA LEU A 243 12.89 4.67 7.76
C LEU A 243 13.66 3.55 8.51
N VAL A 244 14.94 3.79 8.80
CA VAL A 244 15.85 2.81 9.44
C VAL A 244 15.43 2.48 10.88
N LYS A 245 14.65 3.33 11.55
CA LYS A 245 14.19 3.08 12.92
C LYS A 245 13.05 2.06 13.02
N GLY A 246 12.30 1.80 11.94
CA GLY A 246 11.14 0.89 11.95
C GLY A 246 11.32 -0.43 11.19
N PHE A 247 12.24 -0.50 10.23
CA PHE A 247 12.23 -1.55 9.20
C PHE A 247 12.88 -2.90 9.60
N PHE A 248 13.34 -3.08 10.85
CA PHE A 248 14.05 -4.30 11.28
C PHE A 248 13.17 -5.39 11.92
N SER A 249 11.85 -5.31 11.78
CA SER A 249 10.91 -6.26 12.43
C SER A 249 10.37 -7.37 11.49
N GLY A 250 10.68 -7.31 10.19
CA GLY A 250 10.27 -8.32 9.19
C GLY A 250 8.87 -8.09 8.60
N GLU A 251 8.49 -6.83 8.44
CA GLU A 251 7.10 -6.35 8.26
C GLU A 251 6.76 -5.95 6.81
N SER A 252 5.46 -5.83 6.53
CA SER A 252 4.87 -5.45 5.23
C SER A 252 4.75 -3.93 4.98
N LEU A 253 5.06 -3.09 5.98
CA LEU A 253 4.86 -1.64 5.89
C LEU A 253 6.05 -0.94 5.22
N PHE A 254 6.00 -0.80 3.89
CA PHE A 254 6.98 -0.06 3.12
C PHE A 254 6.53 1.40 2.90
N LEU A 255 7.15 2.32 3.64
CA LEU A 255 6.86 3.74 3.55
C LEU A 255 7.79 4.44 2.54
N ILE A 256 7.28 5.50 1.94
CA ILE A 256 8.00 6.45 1.10
C ILE A 256 7.83 7.85 1.68
N ARG A 257 8.78 8.74 1.40
CA ARG A 257 8.74 10.14 1.81
C ARG A 257 8.52 11.01 0.58
N ALA A 258 7.46 11.81 0.59
CA ALA A 258 7.19 12.86 -0.37
C ALA A 258 7.43 14.22 0.30
N GLN A 259 8.35 15.02 -0.22
CA GLN A 259 8.74 16.32 0.35
C GLN A 259 9.00 17.34 -0.73
N GLY A 260 8.67 18.60 -0.47
CA GLY A 260 9.01 19.72 -1.35
C GLY A 260 7.85 20.68 -1.54
N LYS A 261 7.78 21.29 -2.71
CA LYS A 261 6.73 22.25 -3.05
C LYS A 261 5.98 21.85 -4.31
N GLY A 262 4.66 21.75 -4.21
CA GLY A 262 3.75 21.45 -5.32
C GLY A 262 2.74 20.36 -4.99
N ASP A 263 2.06 19.87 -6.03
CA ASP A 263 0.96 18.91 -5.90
C ASP A 263 1.44 17.48 -5.68
N LEU A 264 0.72 16.75 -4.82
CA LEU A 264 0.84 15.32 -4.56
C LEU A 264 -0.55 14.68 -4.61
N TRP A 265 -0.66 13.59 -5.35
CA TRP A 265 -1.84 12.74 -5.39
C TRP A 265 -1.52 11.35 -4.87
N PHE A 266 -2.41 10.81 -4.07
CA PHE A 266 -2.31 9.47 -3.52
C PHE A 266 -3.69 8.81 -3.45
N ASN A 267 -3.72 7.47 -3.47
CA ASN A 267 -4.95 6.69 -3.44
C ASN A 267 -5.04 5.78 -2.21
N SER A 268 -6.15 5.05 -2.15
CA SER A 268 -6.37 3.99 -1.17
C SER A 268 -6.97 2.75 -1.80
N TYR A 269 -7.00 1.64 -1.04
CA TYR A 269 -7.91 0.54 -1.29
C TYR A 269 -9.18 0.71 -0.45
N GLY A 270 -10.31 0.97 -1.10
CA GLY A 270 -11.55 1.43 -0.46
C GLY A 270 -11.61 2.95 -0.35
N ALA A 271 -12.25 3.47 0.70
CA ALA A 271 -12.39 4.91 0.92
C ALA A 271 -11.21 5.46 1.74
N ILE A 272 -10.89 6.76 1.58
CA ILE A 272 -9.95 7.49 2.43
C ILE A 272 -10.71 8.10 3.61
N ILE A 273 -10.18 7.93 4.82
CA ILE A 273 -10.63 8.64 6.01
C ILE A 273 -9.44 9.42 6.56
N GLU A 274 -9.60 10.74 6.64
CA GLU A 274 -8.62 11.63 7.27
C GLU A 274 -8.90 11.75 8.77
N ILE A 275 -7.85 11.61 9.57
CA ILE A 275 -7.92 11.65 11.03
C ILE A 275 -6.92 12.66 11.55
N ASP A 276 -7.42 13.69 12.24
CA ASP A 276 -6.60 14.61 13.02
C ASP A 276 -6.13 13.93 14.31
N VAL A 277 -4.82 13.77 14.45
CA VAL A 277 -4.17 13.23 15.64
C VAL A 277 -3.60 14.40 16.44
N ASN A 278 -3.99 14.48 17.71
CA ASN A 278 -3.49 15.51 18.64
C ASN A 278 -2.64 14.95 19.78
N ASP A 279 -2.71 13.64 20.03
CA ASP A 279 -1.94 12.91 21.06
C ASP A 279 -1.58 11.52 20.50
N ASP A 280 -1.95 10.44 21.19
CA ASP A 280 -1.70 9.06 20.77
C ASP A 280 -2.84 8.49 19.93
N TYR A 281 -2.49 7.87 18.80
CA TYR A 281 -3.45 7.17 17.94
C TYR A 281 -2.88 5.86 17.42
N VAL A 282 -3.69 4.79 17.36
CA VAL A 282 -3.23 3.47 16.96
C VAL A 282 -3.97 3.03 15.70
N VAL A 283 -3.22 2.63 14.68
CA VAL A 283 -3.76 2.19 13.38
C VAL A 283 -3.13 0.86 12.99
N ASP A 284 -3.93 -0.04 12.41
CA ASP A 284 -3.39 -1.23 11.74
C ASP A 284 -2.42 -0.82 10.63
N THR A 285 -1.25 -1.45 10.56
CA THR A 285 -0.24 -1.09 9.56
C THR A 285 -0.75 -1.22 8.12
N GLY A 286 -1.63 -2.18 7.84
CA GLY A 286 -2.23 -2.40 6.52
C GLY A 286 -3.35 -1.43 6.16
N ASN A 287 -3.80 -0.59 7.09
CA ASN A 287 -4.84 0.41 6.87
C ASN A 287 -4.29 1.83 6.77
N ILE A 288 -2.98 2.05 6.91
CA ILE A 288 -2.38 3.38 6.78
C ILE A 288 -2.22 3.70 5.30
N VAL A 289 -2.75 4.83 4.83
CA VAL A 289 -2.45 5.37 3.50
C VAL A 289 -1.21 6.27 3.59
N GLY A 290 -1.19 7.16 4.58
CA GLY A 290 -0.08 8.07 4.81
C GLY A 290 -0.30 8.95 6.03
N PHE A 291 0.68 9.79 6.35
CA PHE A 291 0.64 10.71 7.48
C PHE A 291 1.61 11.88 7.32
N THR A 292 1.34 12.98 8.02
CA THR A 292 2.18 14.19 8.04
C THR A 292 3.38 14.06 8.98
N ASP A 293 4.43 14.85 8.74
CA ASP A 293 5.67 14.87 9.53
C ASP A 293 5.58 15.39 10.97
N GLY A 294 4.47 16.02 11.35
CA GLY A 294 4.18 16.36 12.75
C GLY A 294 3.91 15.15 13.67
N LEU A 295 3.83 13.94 13.10
CA LEU A 295 3.61 12.70 13.84
C LEU A 295 4.88 11.87 13.94
N GLU A 296 5.21 11.47 15.17
CA GLU A 296 6.12 10.35 15.41
C GLU A 296 5.36 9.03 15.25
N TYR A 297 6.05 7.98 14.82
CA TYR A 297 5.43 6.67 14.62
C TYR A 297 6.30 5.53 15.15
N GLN A 298 5.65 4.51 15.70
CA GLN A 298 6.29 3.30 16.20
C GLN A 298 5.48 2.07 15.81
N ILE A 299 6.10 1.12 15.14
CA ILE A 299 5.47 -0.16 14.82
C ILE A 299 5.64 -1.11 16.00
N THR A 300 4.54 -1.70 16.45
CA THR A 300 4.50 -2.60 17.61
C THR A 300 3.71 -3.86 17.29
N LYS A 301 4.18 -4.99 17.82
CA LYS A 301 3.44 -6.26 17.79
C LYS A 301 2.32 -6.24 18.82
N VAL A 302 1.11 -6.57 18.39
CA VAL A 302 -0.02 -6.82 19.28
C VAL A 302 -0.08 -8.31 19.58
N GLY A 303 0.21 -8.69 20.82
CA GLY A 303 0.16 -10.08 21.27
C GLY A 303 -1.22 -10.54 21.74
N GLY A 304 -1.39 -11.87 21.86
CA GLY A 304 -2.57 -12.52 22.42
C GLY A 304 -3.78 -12.55 21.46
N TYR A 305 -4.98 -12.79 21.99
CA TYR A 305 -6.23 -12.89 21.22
C TYR A 305 -6.57 -11.63 20.41
N LYS A 306 -5.92 -10.50 20.71
CA LYS A 306 -6.06 -9.24 19.97
C LYS A 306 -5.39 -9.28 18.60
N SER A 307 -4.42 -10.18 18.36
CA SER A 307 -3.76 -10.30 17.05
C SER A 307 -4.71 -10.73 15.92
N PHE A 308 -5.83 -11.39 16.25
CA PHE A 308 -6.85 -11.85 15.29
C PHE A 308 -7.72 -10.72 14.72
N PHE A 309 -7.73 -9.53 15.35
CA PHE A 309 -8.51 -8.38 14.89
C PHE A 309 -7.76 -7.47 13.90
N PHE A 310 -6.47 -7.69 13.72
CA PHE A 310 -5.61 -6.92 12.81
C PHE A 310 -5.42 -7.68 11.49
N SER A 311 -4.76 -7.07 10.51
CA SER A 311 -4.55 -7.52 9.11
C SER A 311 -3.87 -8.89 8.91
N GLY A 312 -3.80 -9.71 9.96
CA GLY A 312 -3.23 -11.05 9.98
C GLY A 312 -1.79 -11.09 10.46
N GLU A 313 -1.09 -9.95 10.41
CA GLU A 313 0.31 -9.84 10.82
C GLU A 313 0.50 -9.52 12.31
N GLY A 314 -0.58 -9.08 12.99
CA GLY A 314 -0.55 -8.70 14.40
C GLY A 314 0.30 -7.46 14.67
N LEU A 315 0.42 -6.55 13.70
CA LEU A 315 1.20 -5.32 13.79
C LEU A 315 0.30 -4.09 13.78
N VAL A 316 0.66 -3.11 14.59
CA VAL A 316 0.01 -1.79 14.60
C VAL A 316 1.06 -0.70 14.61
N CYS A 317 0.73 0.42 13.97
CA CYS A 317 1.46 1.66 14.09
C CYS A 317 0.85 2.52 15.19
N ARG A 318 1.67 2.95 16.14
CA ARG A 318 1.32 3.94 17.16
C ARG A 318 1.86 5.28 16.71
N PHE A 319 0.96 6.22 16.51
CA PHE A 319 1.27 7.61 16.24
C PHE A 319 1.23 8.41 17.54
N SER A 320 2.11 9.39 17.66
CA SER A 320 2.11 10.38 18.74
C SER A 320 2.49 11.75 18.19
N GLY A 321 1.97 12.82 18.80
CA GLY A 321 2.23 14.20 18.38
C GLY A 321 1.02 14.85 17.72
N LYS A 322 1.24 15.81 16.81
CA LYS A 322 0.15 16.54 16.17
C LYS A 322 0.28 16.54 14.66
N GLY A 323 -0.75 16.05 13.98
CA GLY A 323 -0.77 15.98 12.52
C GLY A 323 -1.97 15.19 12.01
N LYS A 324 -1.90 14.75 10.76
CA LYS A 324 -2.94 13.98 10.09
C LYS A 324 -2.45 12.58 9.74
N VAL A 325 -3.35 11.60 9.88
CA VAL A 325 -3.19 10.26 9.33
C VAL A 325 -4.34 10.02 8.37
N TRP A 326 -4.02 9.60 7.15
CA TRP A 326 -4.99 9.07 6.20
C TRP A 326 -5.03 7.56 6.33
N ILE A 327 -6.22 7.01 6.49
CA ILE A 327 -6.45 5.56 6.55
C ILE A 327 -7.36 5.10 5.41
N GLN A 328 -7.30 3.80 5.12
CA GLN A 328 -8.13 3.15 4.11
C GLN A 328 -9.11 2.16 4.73
N THR A 329 -10.29 2.03 4.14
CA THR A 329 -11.38 1.18 4.67
C THR A 329 -11.27 -0.29 4.28
N ARG A 330 -10.36 -0.65 3.36
CA ARG A 330 -10.08 -2.03 2.97
C ARG A 330 -8.60 -2.36 3.14
N SER A 331 -8.33 -3.63 3.38
CA SER A 331 -6.98 -4.20 3.43
C SER A 331 -6.84 -5.23 2.33
N SER A 332 -5.81 -5.08 1.50
CA SER A 332 -5.51 -6.02 0.41
C SER A 332 -5.22 -7.41 0.97
N ALA A 333 -4.48 -7.50 2.10
CA ALA A 333 -4.20 -8.75 2.79
C ALA A 333 -5.48 -9.42 3.29
N ALA A 334 -6.39 -8.67 3.91
CA ALA A 334 -7.67 -9.22 4.38
C ALA A 334 -8.53 -9.73 3.21
N PHE A 335 -8.60 -8.97 2.11
CA PHE A 335 -9.33 -9.37 0.91
C PHE A 335 -8.74 -10.62 0.27
N VAL A 336 -7.41 -10.67 0.11
CA VAL A 336 -6.71 -11.86 -0.43
C VAL A 336 -6.93 -13.07 0.47
N GLY A 337 -6.88 -12.90 1.79
CA GLY A 337 -7.15 -13.97 2.76
C GLY A 337 -8.56 -14.53 2.64
N TRP A 338 -9.57 -13.65 2.53
CA TRP A 338 -10.96 -14.06 2.29
C TRP A 338 -11.13 -14.76 0.93
N ALA A 339 -10.57 -14.18 -0.13
CA ALA A 339 -10.66 -14.70 -1.51
C ALA A 339 -9.89 -16.01 -1.70
N HIS A 340 -8.88 -16.28 -0.87
CA HIS A 340 -7.99 -17.44 -0.98
C HIS A 340 -8.75 -18.77 -1.08
N TRP A 341 -9.83 -18.91 -0.31
CA TRP A 341 -10.64 -20.12 -0.24
C TRP A 341 -11.42 -20.41 -1.52
N PHE A 342 -11.70 -19.39 -2.33
CA PHE A 342 -12.42 -19.52 -3.60
C PHE A 342 -11.48 -19.73 -4.79
N ARG A 343 -10.17 -19.66 -4.58
CA ARG A 343 -9.17 -19.84 -5.65
C ARG A 343 -9.14 -21.31 -6.09
N PRO A 344 -9.34 -21.63 -7.38
CA PRO A 344 -9.20 -22.99 -7.89
C PRO A 344 -7.81 -23.55 -7.57
N VAL A 345 -7.77 -24.72 -6.93
CA VAL A 345 -6.55 -25.51 -6.76
C VAL A 345 -6.59 -26.68 -7.73
N LYS A 346 -5.57 -26.80 -8.58
CA LYS A 346 -5.42 -27.96 -9.46
C LYS A 346 -5.30 -29.20 -8.57
N SER A 347 -6.24 -30.14 -8.65
CA SER A 347 -6.08 -31.41 -7.94
C SER A 347 -4.86 -32.11 -8.51
N LYS A 348 -3.95 -32.58 -7.65
CA LYS A 348 -2.93 -33.54 -8.10
C LYS A 348 -3.67 -34.81 -8.49
N GLY A 349 -3.78 -35.03 -9.80
CA GLY A 349 -4.20 -36.32 -10.37
C GLY A 349 -3.07 -37.33 -10.33
#